data_AF-A0A9J5XB47-F1
#
_entry.id   AF-A0A9J5XB47-F1
#
_cell.length_a   1.000
_cell.length_b   1.000
_cell.length_c   1.000
_cell.angle_alpha   90.00
_cell.angle_beta   90.00
_cell.angle_gamma   90.00
#
_symmetry.space_group_name_H-M   'P 1'
#
loop_
_entity.id
_entity.type
_entity.pdbx_description
1 polymer ?
#
loop_
_entity_poly.entity_id
_entity_poly.type
_entity_poly.pdbx_seq_one_letter_code
_entity_poly.pdbx_strand_id
1 'polypeptide(L)'
;MDWHLQELNDRFNEVRTYLLIGVPYLNPVDSFSSFDIKNILRMAELYLDDFAKNVMVTLRNQLDYIVGVYNVDKSFSNSKGLGDISEMLVKLKELSWQ
;
A
#
# COMPACT_ATOMS: atom_id res chain seq x y z
N MET A 1 -30.91 -2.30 -15.90
CA MET A 1 -29.96 -2.50 -14.77
C MET A 1 -30.32 -3.83 -14.16
N ASP A 2 -29.60 -4.91 -14.45
CA ASP A 2 -28.46 -5.30 -13.60
C ASP A 2 -27.36 -6.11 -14.31
N TRP A 3 -27.46 -6.35 -15.63
CA TRP A 3 -26.52 -7.24 -16.32
C TRP A 3 -25.06 -6.77 -16.23
N HIS A 4 -24.81 -5.46 -16.32
CA HIS A 4 -23.47 -4.89 -16.15
C HIS A 4 -22.91 -5.11 -14.74
N LEU A 5 -23.77 -5.03 -13.71
CA LEU A 5 -23.38 -5.24 -12.31
C LEU A 5 -23.09 -6.72 -12.03
N GLN A 6 -23.90 -7.59 -12.63
CA GLN A 6 -23.73 -9.03 -12.56
C GLN A 6 -22.43 -9.48 -13.26
N GLU A 7 -22.18 -8.97 -14.46
CA GLU A 7 -20.94 -9.25 -15.20
C GLU A 7 -19.71 -8.68 -14.48
N LEU A 8 -19.83 -7.52 -13.82
CA LEU A 8 -18.78 -6.96 -12.99
C LEU A 8 -18.47 -7.89 -11.79
N ASN A 9 -19.49 -8.36 -11.08
CA ASN A 9 -19.33 -9.26 -9.93
C ASN A 9 -18.78 -10.64 -10.33
N ASP A 10 -19.14 -11.16 -11.50
CA ASP A 10 -18.60 -12.40 -12.04
C ASP A 10 -17.11 -12.27 -12.40
N ARG A 11 -16.72 -11.12 -12.96
CA ARG A 11 -15.32 -10.83 -13.32
C ARG A 11 -14.46 -10.44 -12.12
N PHE A 12 -15.02 -9.73 -11.14
CA PHE A 12 -14.34 -9.24 -9.95
C PHE A 12 -15.01 -9.78 -8.69
N ASN A 13 -14.51 -10.91 -8.21
CA ASN A 13 -14.86 -11.36 -6.86
C ASN A 13 -14.35 -10.34 -5.81
N GLU A 14 -14.79 -10.49 -4.57
CA GLU A 14 -14.46 -9.56 -3.48
C GLU A 14 -12.97 -9.21 -3.43
N VAL A 15 -12.09 -10.23 -3.46
CA VAL A 15 -10.63 -10.05 -3.45
C VAL A 15 -10.13 -9.20 -4.62
N ARG A 16 -10.59 -9.47 -5.85
CA ARG A 16 -10.19 -8.71 -7.05
C ARG A 16 -10.73 -7.29 -7.05
N THR A 17 -11.95 -7.08 -6.55
CA THR A 17 -12.55 -5.75 -6.38
C THR A 17 -11.76 -4.92 -5.38
N TYR A 18 -11.41 -5.49 -4.22
CA TYR A 18 -10.59 -4.80 -3.22
C TYR A 18 -9.18 -4.52 -3.70
N LEU A 19 -8.56 -5.42 -4.48
CA LEU A 19 -7.26 -5.15 -5.09
C LEU A 19 -7.35 -3.93 -6.03
N LEU A 20 -8.39 -3.86 -6.87
CA LEU A 20 -8.57 -2.79 -7.85
C LEU A 20 -8.83 -1.43 -7.19
N ILE A 21 -9.58 -1.42 -6.08
CA ILE A 21 -9.81 -0.24 -5.24
C ILE A 21 -8.56 0.16 -4.45
N GLY A 22 -7.71 -0.81 -4.11
CA GLY A 22 -6.60 -0.59 -3.19
C GLY A 22 -5.26 -0.25 -3.84
N VAL A 23 -5.06 -0.50 -5.13
CA VAL A 23 -3.88 -0.03 -5.89
C VAL A 23 -3.65 1.49 -5.74
N PRO A 24 -4.68 2.36 -5.81
CA PRO A 24 -4.54 3.79 -5.52
C PRO A 24 -3.94 4.11 -4.15
N TYR A 25 -4.16 3.30 -3.10
CA TYR A 25 -3.61 3.58 -1.76
C TYR A 25 -2.09 3.44 -1.69
N LEU A 26 -1.46 2.84 -2.70
CA LEU A 26 0.00 2.72 -2.80
C LEU A 26 0.59 3.77 -3.76
N ASN A 27 -0.23 4.74 -4.20
CA ASN A 27 0.19 5.77 -5.14
C ASN A 27 1.01 6.86 -4.42
N PRO A 28 2.27 7.08 -4.82
CA PRO A 28 3.09 8.13 -4.21
C PRO A 28 2.72 9.56 -4.65
N VAL A 29 1.86 9.72 -5.66
CA VAL A 29 1.43 11.03 -6.16
C VAL A 29 0.84 11.90 -5.05
N ASP A 30 1.11 13.21 -5.14
CA ASP A 30 0.68 14.23 -4.18
C ASP A 30 1.03 13.85 -2.75
N SER A 31 2.25 13.37 -2.55
CA SER A 31 2.74 13.03 -1.23
C SER A 31 1.99 11.92 -0.53
N PHE A 32 1.76 10.81 -1.25
CA PHE A 32 1.02 9.70 -0.69
C PHE A 32 -0.37 10.16 -0.18
N SER A 33 -0.98 11.16 -0.83
CA SER A 33 -2.27 11.73 -0.42
C SER A 33 -3.39 10.69 -0.31
N SER A 34 -3.26 9.63 -1.11
CA SER A 34 -4.18 8.50 -1.14
C SER A 34 -3.74 7.36 -0.22
N PHE A 35 -2.59 7.45 0.44
CA PHE A 35 -2.06 6.40 1.30
C PHE A 35 -2.92 6.23 2.54
N ASP A 36 -3.51 5.05 2.65
CA ASP A 36 -4.42 4.70 3.73
C ASP A 36 -3.98 3.36 4.33
N ILE A 37 -3.28 3.45 5.45
CA ILE A 37 -2.76 2.30 6.20
C ILE A 37 -3.87 1.30 6.52
N LYS A 38 -5.06 1.79 6.89
CA LYS A 38 -6.17 0.92 7.26
C LYS A 38 -6.66 0.10 6.06
N ASN A 39 -6.80 0.74 4.90
CA ASN A 39 -7.22 0.03 3.70
C ASN A 39 -6.12 -0.90 3.15
N ILE A 40 -4.85 -0.52 3.25
CA ILE A 40 -3.71 -1.39 2.89
C ILE A 40 -3.68 -2.64 3.78
N LEU A 41 -3.85 -2.49 5.10
CA LEU A 41 -3.92 -3.64 6.01
C LEU A 41 -5.12 -4.53 5.70
N ARG A 42 -6.27 -3.95 5.37
CA ARG A 42 -7.45 -4.72 4.96
C ARG A 42 -7.22 -5.48 3.64
N MET A 43 -6.42 -4.95 2.72
CA MET A 43 -5.99 -5.73 1.56
C MET A 43 -5.14 -6.92 1.98
N ALA A 44 -4.14 -6.72 2.84
CA ALA A 44 -3.29 -7.81 3.32
C ALA A 44 -4.12 -8.91 4.01
N GLU A 45 -5.16 -8.54 4.78
CA GLU A 45 -6.10 -9.48 5.41
C GLU A 45 -6.89 -10.34 4.41
N LEU A 46 -7.04 -9.91 3.15
CA LEU A 46 -7.68 -10.71 2.10
C LEU A 46 -6.73 -11.74 1.47
N TYR A 47 -5.42 -11.62 1.72
CA TYR A 47 -4.36 -12.51 1.24
C TYR A 47 -3.67 -13.23 2.41
N LEU A 48 -4.46 -13.91 3.25
CA LEU A 48 -3.92 -14.61 4.44
C LEU A 48 -2.90 -15.71 4.10
N ASP A 49 -2.94 -16.24 2.88
CA ASP A 49 -1.96 -17.21 2.37
C ASP A 49 -0.57 -16.56 2.22
N ASP A 50 -0.51 -15.26 1.91
CA ASP A 50 0.73 -14.49 1.74
C ASP A 50 1.09 -13.69 2.99
N PHE A 51 0.10 -13.28 3.79
CA PHE A 51 0.26 -12.45 4.98
C PHE A 51 -0.31 -13.13 6.23
N ALA A 52 0.55 -13.87 6.93
CA ALA A 52 0.20 -14.43 8.22
C ALA A 52 -0.12 -13.33 9.26
N LYS A 53 -0.94 -13.64 10.26
CA LYS A 53 -1.40 -12.66 11.29
C LYS A 53 -0.26 -11.95 12.02
N ASN A 54 0.85 -12.62 12.27
CA ASN A 54 2.04 -12.04 12.89
C ASN A 54 2.77 -11.04 11.96
N VAL A 55 2.67 -11.23 10.65
CA VAL A 55 3.22 -10.31 9.64
C VAL A 55 2.42 -9.01 9.61
N MET A 56 1.12 -9.02 9.93
CA MET A 56 0.27 -7.80 9.94
C MET A 56 0.77 -6.72 10.91
N VAL A 57 1.23 -7.10 12.10
CA VAL A 57 1.78 -6.16 13.07
C VAL A 57 3.06 -5.52 12.53
N THR A 58 3.91 -6.33 11.91
CA THR A 58 5.16 -5.86 11.29
C THR A 58 4.87 -4.93 10.12
N LEU A 59 3.93 -5.31 9.26
CA LEU A 59 3.48 -4.52 8.12
C LEU A 59 2.95 -3.16 8.57
N ARG A 60 2.10 -3.11 9.60
CA ARG A 60 1.60 -1.84 10.15
C ARG A 60 2.74 -0.93 10.60
N ASN A 61 3.69 -1.46 11.38
CA ASN A 61 4.82 -0.69 11.87
C ASN A 61 5.69 -0.13 10.72
N GLN A 62 5.87 -0.91 9.66
CA GLN A 62 6.59 -0.47 8.45
C GLN A 62 5.85 0.64 7.70
N LEU A 63 4.52 0.53 7.56
CA LEU A 63 3.69 1.56 6.93
C LEU A 63 3.72 2.87 7.73
N ASP A 64 3.59 2.79 9.06
CA ASP A 64 3.70 3.95 9.95
C ASP A 64 5.07 4.63 9.86
N TYR A 65 6.14 3.83 9.74
CA TYR A 65 7.49 4.34 9.54
C TYR A 65 7.65 5.08 8.21
N ILE A 66 7.12 4.53 7.10
CA ILE A 66 7.16 5.19 5.78
C ILE A 66 6.50 6.57 5.85
N VAL A 67 5.33 6.67 6.47
CA VAL A 67 4.64 7.96 6.69
C VAL A 67 5.48 8.91 7.54
N GLY A 68 6.11 8.40 8.60
CA GLY A 68 6.99 9.18 9.46
C GLY A 68 8.19 9.77 8.72
N VAL A 69 8.92 8.93 7.96
CA VAL A 69 10.06 9.38 7.16
C VAL A 69 9.63 10.39 6.11
N TYR A 70 8.52 10.12 5.41
CA TYR A 70 8.03 11.00 4.38
C TYR A 70 7.65 12.40 4.91
N ASN A 71 7.05 12.47 6.10
CA ASN A 71 6.70 13.74 6.74
C ASN A 71 7.93 14.56 7.17
N VAL A 72 9.06 13.90 7.45
CA VAL A 72 10.29 14.55 7.90
C VAL A 72 11.20 14.91 6.72
N ASP A 73 11.35 13.99 5.76
CA ASP A 73 12.26 14.13 4.64
C ASP A 73 11.50 14.45 3.34
N LYS A 74 11.41 15.74 3.03
CA LYS A 74 10.77 16.25 1.81
C LYS A 74 11.56 15.95 0.54
N SER A 75 12.75 15.34 0.60
CA SER A 75 13.47 14.90 -0.61
C SER A 75 12.65 13.86 -1.40
N PHE A 76 11.71 13.18 -0.73
CA PHE A 76 10.76 12.25 -1.33
C PHE A 76 9.48 12.92 -1.86
N SER A 77 9.34 14.25 -1.72
CA SER A 77 8.13 14.99 -2.13
C SER A 77 7.80 14.90 -3.63
N ASN A 78 8.79 14.53 -4.44
CA ASN A 78 8.70 14.40 -5.89
C ASN A 78 8.68 12.95 -6.40
N SER A 79 8.51 11.93 -5.54
CA SER A 79 8.37 10.54 -6.00
C SER A 79 7.13 10.37 -6.88
N LYS A 80 7.32 9.82 -8.08
CA LYS A 80 6.28 9.68 -9.12
C LYS A 80 5.78 8.24 -9.27
N GLY A 81 6.38 7.25 -8.60
CA GLY A 81 5.91 5.87 -8.70
C GLY A 81 6.50 4.89 -7.68
N LEU A 82 6.02 3.65 -7.72
CA LEU A 82 6.46 2.53 -6.87
C LEU A 82 7.97 2.30 -6.89
N GLY A 83 8.65 2.61 -8.01
CA GLY A 83 10.10 2.52 -8.11
C GLY A 83 10.84 3.45 -7.14
N ASP A 84 10.36 4.69 -6.99
CA ASP A 84 10.96 5.68 -6.08
C ASP A 84 10.78 5.25 -4.62
N ILE A 85 9.62 4.63 -4.31
CA ILE A 85 9.34 4.02 -2.99
C ILE A 85 10.31 2.88 -2.72
N SER A 86 10.55 2.01 -3.70
CA SER A 86 11.49 0.90 -3.57
C SER A 86 12.91 1.40 -3.30
N GLU A 87 13.35 2.45 -3.99
CA GLU A 87 14.67 3.06 -3.77
C GLU A 87 14.78 3.71 -2.39
N MET A 88 13.71 4.37 -1.93
CA MET A 88 13.60 4.93 -0.58
C MET A 88 13.72 3.84 0.49
N LEU A 89 12.97 2.73 0.36
CA LEU A 89 13.02 1.60 1.30
C LEU A 89 14.42 0.99 1.40
N VAL A 90 15.13 0.90 0.27
CA VAL A 90 16.53 0.44 0.25
C VAL A 90 17.45 1.42 0.98
N LYS A 91 17.35 2.73 0.71
CA LYS A 91 18.16 3.77 1.40
C LYS A 91 17.90 3.79 2.91
N LEU A 92 16.65 3.64 3.33
CA LEU A 92 16.28 3.62 4.75
C LEU A 92 16.80 2.37 5.47
N LYS A 93 16.81 1.22 4.80
CA LYS A 93 17.45 0.02 5.32
C LYS A 93 18.92 0.29 5.61
N GLU A 94 19.67 0.86 4.66
CA GLU A 94 21.11 1.15 4.83
C GLU A 94 21.40 2.12 6.00
N LEU A 95 20.53 3.12 6.23
CA LEU A 95 20.67 4.07 7.35
C LEU A 95 20.37 3.45 8.73
N SER A 96 19.64 2.34 8.79
CA SER A 96 19.32 1.64 10.05
C SER A 96 20.42 0.71 10.57
N TRP A 97 21.48 0.49 9.78
CA TRP A 97 22.65 -0.33 10.14
C TRP A 97 23.90 0.49 10.53
N GLN A 98 23.74 1.79 10.79
CA GLN A 98 24.77 2.68 11.34
C GLN A 98 24.39 3.13 12.75
#